data_AF-A0A7Y4AA64-F1
#
_entry.id   AF-A0A7Y4AA64-F1
#
_cell.length_a   1.000
_cell.length_b   1.000
_cell.length_c   1.000
_cell.angle_alpha   90.00
_cell.angle_beta   90.00
_cell.angle_gamma   90.00
#
_symmetry.space_group_name_H-M   'P 1'
#
loop_
_entity.id
_entity.type
_entity.pdbx_description
1 polymer ?
#
loop_
_entity_poly.entity_id
_entity_poly.type
_entity_poly.pdbx_seq_one_letter_code
_entity_poly.pdbx_strand_id
1 'polypeptide(L)'
;MNEIVGLLLLLGSAVWIIPFWMVCSIAAFVIAEKYGRTGIVWAGICLLTGILGLIVLLAFGRDEAGIKYKGLKSRRFRECPNCCEAVLRNARVCKHCHNELPELPHDEKYYFQKKKTYFDPSYPERECKGCSETIKKGTVNCFNCDTINEL
;
A
#
# COMPACT_ATOMS: atom_id res chain seq x y z
N MET A 1 15.99 54.64 4.97
CA MET A 1 16.84 53.67 4.21
C MET A 1 17.04 52.37 5.00
N ASN A 2 17.42 52.41 6.27
CA ASN A 2 17.75 51.22 7.06
C ASN A 2 16.57 50.23 7.24
N GLU A 3 15.34 50.73 7.43
CA GLU A 3 14.13 49.89 7.51
C GLU A 3 13.84 49.11 6.21
N ILE A 4 14.02 49.77 5.05
CA ILE A 4 13.77 49.18 3.73
C ILE A 4 14.85 48.15 3.39
N VAL A 5 16.11 48.42 3.75
CA VAL A 5 17.22 47.48 3.59
C VAL A 5 17.03 46.26 4.50
N GLY A 6 16.55 46.45 5.73
CA GLY A 6 16.18 45.35 6.62
C GLY A 6 15.07 44.47 6.06
N LEU A 7 14.03 45.06 5.48
CA LEU A 7 12.91 44.33 4.88
C LEU A 7 13.33 43.57 3.61
N LEU A 8 14.21 44.14 2.78
CA LEU A 8 14.78 43.47 1.60
C LEU A 8 15.69 42.28 1.97
N LEU A 9 16.48 42.39 3.04
CA LEU A 9 17.34 41.30 3.53
C LEU A 9 16.51 40.16 4.16
N LEU A 10 15.45 40.49 4.88
CA LEU A 10 14.53 39.50 5.46
C LEU A 10 13.74 38.74 4.38
N LEU A 11 13.22 39.45 3.39
CA LEU A 11 12.52 38.82 2.26
C LEU A 11 13.46 37.95 1.41
N GLY A 12 14.70 38.39 1.20
CA GLY A 12 15.71 37.62 0.48
C GLY A 12 16.10 36.31 1.20
N SER A 13 16.27 36.34 2.51
CA SER A 13 16.62 35.15 3.31
C SER A 13 15.45 34.17 3.49
N ALA A 14 14.21 34.67 3.61
CA ALA A 14 13.02 33.86 3.74
C ALA A 14 12.80 32.92 2.53
N VAL A 15 13.17 33.37 1.32
CA VAL A 15 13.07 32.58 0.08
C VAL A 15 13.93 31.32 0.11
N TRP A 16 15.02 31.30 0.88
CA TRP A 16 15.89 30.13 1.03
C TRP A 16 15.56 29.28 2.26
N ILE A 17 15.07 29.90 3.34
CA ILE A 17 14.74 29.24 4.60
C ILE A 17 13.49 28.35 4.45
N ILE A 18 12.45 28.85 3.79
CA ILE A 18 11.18 28.13 3.61
C ILE A 18 11.36 26.81 2.83
N PRO A 19 12.00 26.78 1.63
CA PRO A 19 12.20 25.52 0.92
C PRO A 19 13.14 24.58 1.66
N PHE A 20 14.14 25.10 2.38
CA PHE A 20 15.02 24.27 3.21
C PHE A 20 14.24 23.56 4.34
N TRP A 21 13.32 24.27 5.01
CA TRP A 21 12.42 23.68 6.00
C TRP A 21 11.46 22.65 5.40
N MET A 22 10.92 22.91 4.21
CA MET A 22 10.07 21.96 3.49
C MET A 22 10.80 20.66 3.18
N VAL A 23 12.05 20.74 2.70
CA VAL A 23 12.88 19.56 2.44
C VAL A 23 13.15 18.78 3.73
N CYS A 24 13.47 19.47 4.83
CA CYS A 24 13.66 18.82 6.13
C CYS A 24 12.39 18.11 6.62
N SER A 25 11.21 18.73 6.47
CA SER A 25 9.93 18.14 6.86
C SER A 25 9.60 16.89 6.04
N ILE A 26 9.83 16.93 4.72
CA ILE A 26 9.64 15.76 3.83
C ILE A 26 10.62 14.64 4.19
N ALA A 27 11.89 14.97 4.48
CA ALA A 27 12.86 13.98 4.91
C ALA A 27 12.43 13.31 6.23
N ALA A 28 11.99 14.11 7.20
CA ALA A 28 11.47 13.60 8.49
C ALA A 28 10.26 12.68 8.31
N PHE A 29 9.34 13.02 7.40
CA PHE A 29 8.20 12.17 7.06
C PHE A 29 8.65 10.77 6.62
N VAL A 30 9.55 10.71 5.63
CA VAL A 30 10.03 9.45 5.05
C VAL A 30 10.79 8.62 6.08
N ILE A 31 11.65 9.26 6.89
CA ILE A 31 12.45 8.58 7.92
C ILE A 31 11.54 8.04 9.02
N ALA A 32 10.58 8.84 9.50
CA ALA A 32 9.66 8.42 10.55
C ALA A 32 8.78 7.24 10.10
N GLU A 33 8.31 7.24 8.85
CA GLU A 33 7.57 6.10 8.29
C GLU A 33 8.41 4.82 8.28
N LYS A 34 9.69 4.91 7.87
CA LYS A 34 10.64 3.80 7.90
C LYS A 34 10.95 3.32 9.32
N TYR A 35 10.93 4.22 10.29
CA TYR A 35 11.20 3.90 11.70
C TYR A 35 9.97 3.37 12.43
N GLY A 36 8.85 3.15 11.73
CA GLY A 36 7.62 2.62 12.33
C GLY A 36 6.73 3.66 13.02
N ARG A 37 7.10 4.94 12.96
CA ARG A 37 6.37 6.06 13.60
C ARG A 37 5.46 6.78 12.61
N THR A 38 4.54 7.61 13.10
CA THR A 38 3.61 8.37 12.24
C THR A 38 4.33 9.52 11.53
N GLY A 39 4.51 9.41 10.21
CA GLY A 39 5.26 10.37 9.40
C GLY A 39 4.71 11.79 9.47
N ILE A 40 3.38 11.95 9.46
CA ILE A 40 2.71 13.27 9.52
C ILE A 40 3.05 14.03 10.81
N VAL A 41 3.08 13.33 11.95
CA VAL A 41 3.40 13.94 13.25
C VAL A 41 4.83 14.46 13.24
N TRP A 42 5.78 13.66 12.74
CA TRP A 42 7.19 14.05 12.66
C TRP A 42 7.47 15.12 11.60
N ALA A 43 6.74 15.11 10.50
CA ALA A 43 6.78 16.17 9.49
C ALA A 43 6.33 17.51 10.10
N GLY A 44 5.24 17.52 10.88
CA GLY A 44 4.76 18.71 11.59
C GLY A 44 5.72 19.21 12.67
N ILE A 45 6.32 18.31 13.44
CA ILE A 45 7.36 18.68 14.43
C ILE A 45 8.55 19.33 13.73
N CYS A 46 9.05 18.75 12.63
CA CYS A 46 10.17 19.32 11.88
C CYS A 46 9.79 20.60 11.12
N LEU A 47 8.51 20.77 10.74
CA LEU A 47 8.03 22.01 10.15
C LEU A 47 8.00 23.16 11.18
N LEU A 48 7.80 22.86 12.47
CA LEU A 48 7.78 23.86 13.55
C LEU A 48 9.18 24.13 14.13
N THR A 49 10.00 23.07 14.27
CA THR A 49 11.32 23.14 14.92
C THR A 49 12.49 23.15 13.94
N GLY A 50 12.23 23.01 12.64
CA GLY A 50 13.24 22.92 11.59
C GLY A 50 14.09 21.65 11.72
N ILE A 51 15.40 21.83 11.59
CA ILE A 51 16.38 20.73 11.61
C ILE A 51 16.50 20.04 12.98
N LEU A 52 16.14 20.72 14.07
CA LEU A 52 16.21 20.14 15.42
C LEU A 52 15.29 18.93 15.56
N GLY A 53 14.07 19.00 15.02
CA GLY A 53 13.14 17.86 15.01
C GLY A 53 13.69 16.65 14.25
N LEU A 54 14.45 16.88 13.17
CA LEU A 54 15.07 15.82 12.38
C LEU A 54 16.20 15.13 13.16
N ILE A 55 17.03 15.91 13.85
CA ILE A 55 18.12 15.38 14.69
C ILE A 55 17.54 14.50 15.81
N VAL A 56 16.47 14.97 16.47
CA VAL A 56 15.79 14.19 17.51
C VAL A 56 15.20 12.89 16.95
N LEU A 57 14.55 12.94 15.79
CA LEU A 57 14.02 11.73 15.13
C LEU A 57 15.12 10.70 14.86
N LEU A 58 16.27 11.15 14.36
CA LEU A 58 17.42 10.28 14.10
C LEU A 58 18.00 9.69 15.39
N ALA A 59 18.07 10.48 16.46
CA ALA A 59 18.56 10.03 17.77
C ALA A 59 17.67 8.95 18.41
N PHE A 60 16.35 9.04 18.24
CA PHE A 60 15.42 8.02 18.75
C PHE A 60 15.52 6.67 18.02
N GLY A 61 16.05 6.66 16.80
CA GLY A 61 16.23 5.43 16.02
C GLY A 61 14.92 4.72 15.64
N ARG A 62 15.06 3.43 15.31
CA ARG A 62 13.95 2.60 14.81
C ARG A 62 13.09 2.09 15.96
N ASP A 63 11.78 2.21 15.82
CA ASP A 63 10.81 1.61 16.74
C ASP A 63 10.31 0.27 16.17
N GLU A 64 10.89 -0.83 16.66
CA GLU A 64 10.55 -2.18 16.21
C GLU A 64 9.09 -2.54 16.49
N ALA A 65 8.52 -2.07 17.61
CA ALA A 65 7.12 -2.31 17.96
C ALA A 65 6.18 -1.59 17.00
N GLY A 66 6.48 -0.33 16.66
CA GLY A 66 5.75 0.45 15.65
C GLY A 66 5.80 -0.19 14.26
N ILE A 67 6.95 -0.74 13.86
CA ILE A 67 7.10 -1.47 12.58
C ILE A 67 6.23 -2.73 12.57
N LYS A 68 6.24 -3.53 13.65
CA LYS A 68 5.39 -4.71 13.78
C LYS A 68 3.90 -4.32 13.68
N TYR A 69 3.46 -3.33 14.45
CA TYR A 69 2.08 -2.85 14.43
C TYR A 69 1.61 -2.37 13.05
N LYS A 70 2.44 -1.61 12.32
CA LYS A 70 2.13 -1.21 10.94
C LYS A 70 2.10 -2.40 9.98
N GLY A 71 2.98 -3.38 10.16
CA GLY A 71 2.99 -4.64 9.40
C GLY A 71 1.71 -5.47 9.59
N LEU A 72 1.22 -5.54 10.84
CA LEU A 72 -0.07 -6.14 11.18
C LEU A 72 -1.25 -5.35 10.58
N LYS A 73 -1.25 -4.02 10.73
CA LYS A 73 -2.30 -3.13 10.20
C LYS A 73 -2.40 -3.17 8.68
N SER A 74 -1.27 -3.28 7.98
CA SER A 74 -1.21 -3.43 6.52
C SER A 74 -1.63 -4.83 6.04
N ARG A 75 -2.08 -5.72 6.93
CA ARG A 75 -2.42 -7.13 6.68
C ARG A 75 -1.29 -7.92 6.02
N ARG A 76 -0.06 -7.41 5.97
CA ARG A 76 1.08 -8.10 5.33
C ARG A 76 1.65 -9.19 6.23
N PHE A 77 1.49 -9.02 7.53
CA PHE A 77 1.90 -9.97 8.55
C PHE A 77 0.70 -10.40 9.40
N ARG A 78 0.78 -11.61 9.95
CA ARG A 78 -0.15 -12.17 10.94
C ARG A 78 0.68 -12.67 12.13
N GLU A 79 0.06 -12.77 13.28
CA GLU A 79 0.66 -13.47 14.42
C GLU A 79 0.45 -14.97 14.28
N CYS A 80 1.48 -15.74 14.65
CA CYS A 80 1.37 -17.19 14.75
C CYS A 80 0.62 -17.55 16.05
N PRO A 81 -0.45 -18.37 16.01
CA PRO A 81 -1.21 -18.73 17.21
C PRO A 81 -0.40 -19.58 18.20
N ASN A 82 0.70 -20.21 17.76
CA ASN A 82 1.50 -21.10 18.60
C ASN A 82 2.66 -20.38 19.31
N CYS A 83 3.36 -19.47 18.63
CA CYS A 83 4.53 -18.79 19.20
C CYS A 83 4.39 -17.27 19.31
N CYS A 84 3.25 -16.71 18.89
CA CYS A 84 2.93 -15.28 18.92
C CYS A 84 3.88 -14.37 18.13
N GLU A 85 4.80 -14.93 17.34
CA GLU A 85 5.71 -14.12 16.52
C GLU A 85 5.05 -13.67 15.20
N ALA A 86 5.51 -12.54 14.67
CA ALA A 86 5.03 -12.00 13.40
C ALA A 86 5.56 -12.80 12.21
N VAL A 87 4.64 -13.41 11.44
CA VAL A 87 4.92 -14.16 10.22
C VAL A 87 4.22 -13.54 9.02
N LEU A 88 4.69 -13.85 7.80
CA LEU A 88 4.01 -13.40 6.58
C LEU A 88 2.56 -13.90 6.58
N ARG A 89 1.62 -13.05 6.15
CA ARG A 89 0.20 -13.39 6.15
C ARG A 89 -0.09 -14.71 5.42
N ASN A 90 0.60 -14.93 4.31
CA ASN A 90 0.43 -16.10 3.44
C ASN A 90 1.39 -17.26 3.77
N ALA A 91 2.10 -17.21 4.90
CA ALA A 91 2.96 -18.32 5.31
C ALA A 91 2.11 -19.55 5.65
N ARG A 92 2.45 -20.71 5.07
CA ARG A 92 1.88 -22.01 5.42
C ARG A 92 2.52 -22.60 6.68
N VAL A 93 3.81 -22.33 6.88
CA VAL A 93 4.60 -22.82 8.02
C VAL A 93 5.28 -21.64 8.70
N CYS A 94 5.23 -21.61 10.02
CA CYS A 94 5.90 -20.58 10.81
C CYS A 94 7.42 -20.79 10.81
N LYS A 95 8.21 -19.78 10.41
CA LYS A 95 9.69 -19.84 10.41
C LYS A 95 10.33 -19.91 11.81
N HIS A 96 9.56 -19.64 12.86
CA HIS A 96 10.06 -19.60 14.24
C HIS A 96 9.79 -20.92 14.96
N CYS A 97 8.54 -21.36 15.00
CA CYS A 97 8.15 -22.61 15.68
C CYS A 97 7.96 -23.81 14.76
N HIS A 98 8.07 -23.63 13.44
CA HIS A 98 7.93 -24.69 12.43
C HIS A 98 6.56 -25.40 12.39
N ASN A 99 5.57 -24.91 13.15
CA ASN A 99 4.20 -25.41 13.07
C ASN A 99 3.48 -24.87 11.83
N GLU A 100 2.55 -25.68 11.33
CA GLU A 100 1.61 -25.26 10.29
C GLU A 100 0.69 -24.15 10.81
N LEU A 101 0.46 -23.16 9.95
CA LEU A 101 -0.41 -22.03 10.22
C LEU A 101 -1.77 -22.32 9.58
N PRO A 102 -2.89 -22.05 10.28
CA PRO A 102 -4.21 -22.26 9.69
C PRO A 102 -4.38 -21.37 8.46
N GLU A 103 -4.97 -21.93 7.39
CA GLU A 103 -5.26 -21.18 6.18
C GLU A 103 -6.17 -19.99 6.51
N LEU A 104 -5.80 -18.80 6.04
CA LEU A 104 -6.63 -17.63 6.24
C LEU A 104 -7.77 -17.62 5.24
N PRO A 105 -8.93 -17.07 5.61
CA PRO A 105 -10.01 -16.81 4.67
C PRO A 105 -9.46 -16.00 3.49
N HIS A 106 -9.64 -16.50 2.28
CA HIS A 106 -9.17 -15.82 1.09
C HIS A 106 -9.98 -14.53 0.93
N ASP A 107 -9.30 -13.38 0.87
CA ASP A 107 -9.95 -12.09 0.64
C ASP A 107 -10.41 -12.07 -0.83
N GLU A 108 -11.71 -12.28 -1.07
CA GLU A 108 -12.32 -12.38 -2.40
C GLU A 108 -11.94 -11.22 -3.32
N LYS A 109 -11.68 -10.04 -2.74
CA LYS A 109 -11.37 -8.80 -3.45
C LYS A 109 -10.05 -8.86 -4.25
N TYR A 110 -9.13 -9.76 -3.89
CA TYR A 110 -7.85 -9.97 -4.58
C TYR A 110 -7.71 -11.37 -5.18
N TYR A 111 -8.78 -12.16 -5.23
CA TYR A 111 -8.82 -13.30 -6.13
C TYR A 111 -8.82 -12.71 -7.55
N PHE A 112 -7.82 -13.06 -8.36
CA PHE A 112 -7.99 -12.97 -9.81
C PHE A 112 -9.24 -13.79 -10.13
N GLN A 113 -10.39 -13.14 -10.28
CA GLN A 113 -11.54 -13.78 -10.88
C GLN A 113 -11.10 -14.13 -12.30
N LYS A 114 -10.64 -15.37 -12.46
CA LYS A 114 -10.42 -15.98 -13.75
C LYS A 114 -11.80 -16.11 -14.37
N LYS A 115 -12.34 -15.00 -14.92
CA LYS A 115 -13.50 -15.07 -15.80
C LYS A 115 -13.09 -16.03 -16.92
N LYS A 116 -13.73 -17.20 -16.95
CA LYS A 116 -13.49 -18.22 -17.97
C LYS A 116 -14.06 -17.72 -19.30
N THR A 117 -13.37 -16.81 -19.96
CA THR A 117 -13.48 -16.72 -21.42
C THR A 117 -12.29 -17.48 -21.98
N TYR A 118 -12.28 -18.81 -21.76
CA TYR A 118 -11.37 -19.65 -22.53
C TYR A 118 -12.03 -19.86 -23.90
N PHE A 119 -11.29 -19.54 -24.96
CA PHE A 119 -11.69 -19.80 -26.32
C PHE A 119 -11.54 -21.30 -26.60
N ASP A 120 -12.63 -22.00 -26.90
CA ASP A 120 -12.62 -23.42 -27.22
C ASP A 120 -13.05 -23.65 -28.69
N PRO A 121 -12.11 -23.95 -29.60
CA PRO A 121 -12.39 -24.13 -31.04
C PRO A 121 -13.48 -25.15 -31.38
N SER A 122 -13.81 -26.05 -30.45
CA SER A 122 -14.83 -27.10 -30.59
C SER A 122 -16.25 -26.54 -30.74
N TYR A 123 -16.49 -25.33 -30.23
CA TYR A 123 -17.81 -24.73 -30.21
C TYR A 123 -18.18 -24.08 -31.55
N PRO A 124 -19.24 -24.53 -32.24
CA PRO A 124 -19.74 -23.87 -33.45
C PRO A 124 -20.40 -22.52 -33.13
N GLU A 125 -20.65 -21.75 -34.18
CA GLU A 125 -21.49 -20.54 -34.12
C GLU A 125 -22.91 -20.94 -33.72
N ARG A 126 -23.48 -20.23 -32.74
CA ARG A 126 -24.79 -20.56 -32.14
C ARG A 126 -25.48 -19.34 -31.56
N GLU A 127 -26.78 -19.39 -31.38
CA GLU A 127 -27.55 -18.33 -30.73
C GLU A 127 -27.48 -18.43 -29.22
N CYS A 128 -27.42 -17.29 -28.54
CA CYS A 128 -27.42 -17.23 -27.09
C CYS A 128 -28.79 -17.59 -26.50
N LYS A 129 -28.83 -18.53 -25.54
CA LYS A 129 -30.06 -18.91 -24.82
C LYS A 129 -30.67 -17.77 -23.99
N GLY A 130 -29.87 -16.76 -23.60
CA GLY A 130 -30.28 -15.66 -22.73
C GLY A 130 -30.76 -14.40 -23.45
N CYS A 131 -30.16 -14.07 -24.60
CA CYS A 131 -30.44 -12.82 -25.30
C CYS A 131 -30.60 -12.97 -26.82
N SER A 132 -30.61 -14.20 -27.35
CA SER A 132 -30.79 -14.52 -28.77
C SER A 132 -29.77 -13.89 -29.74
N GLU A 133 -28.66 -13.37 -29.22
CA GLU A 133 -27.57 -12.82 -30.02
C GLU A 133 -26.68 -13.95 -30.58
N THR A 134 -26.13 -13.75 -31.78
CA THR A 134 -25.21 -14.71 -32.40
C THR A 134 -23.86 -14.75 -31.67
N ILE A 135 -23.48 -15.92 -31.16
CA ILE A 135 -22.19 -16.18 -30.50
C ILE A 135 -21.19 -16.70 -31.53
N LYS A 136 -20.06 -15.99 -31.69
CA LYS A 136 -18.97 -16.38 -32.59
C LYS A 136 -18.37 -17.74 -32.19
N LYS A 137 -17.95 -18.51 -33.21
CA LYS A 137 -17.25 -19.79 -33.04
C LYS A 137 -16.15 -19.69 -31.99
N GLY A 138 -16.12 -20.67 -31.09
CA GLY A 138 -15.13 -20.79 -30.04
C GLY A 138 -15.33 -19.94 -28.79
N THR A 139 -16.35 -19.07 -28.76
CA THR A 139 -16.68 -18.29 -27.56
C THR A 139 -17.64 -19.06 -26.68
N VAL A 140 -17.36 -19.16 -25.36
CA VAL A 140 -18.19 -19.90 -24.39
C VAL A 140 -19.27 -19.01 -23.76
N ASN A 141 -18.98 -17.72 -23.55
CA ASN A 141 -19.94 -16.75 -23.03
C ASN A 141 -20.50 -15.86 -24.14
N CYS A 142 -21.73 -15.40 -23.97
CA CYS A 142 -22.30 -14.39 -24.85
C CYS A 142 -21.70 -13.01 -24.54
N PHE A 143 -21.29 -12.26 -25.55
CA PHE A 143 -20.75 -10.91 -25.37
C PHE A 143 -21.80 -9.91 -24.88
N ASN A 144 -23.07 -10.12 -25.24
CA ASN A 144 -24.15 -9.20 -24.94
C ASN A 144 -24.70 -9.37 -23.50
N CYS A 145 -24.94 -10.62 -23.07
CA CYS A 145 -25.55 -10.91 -21.75
C CYS A 145 -24.65 -11.67 -20.77
N ASP A 146 -23.37 -11.90 -21.10
CA ASP A 146 -22.37 -12.66 -20.32
C ASP A 146 -22.83 -14.06 -19.86
N THR A 147 -23.90 -14.60 -20.48
CA THR A 147 -24.44 -15.92 -20.13
C THR A 147 -23.56 -17.01 -20.73
N ILE A 148 -23.17 -17.98 -19.92
CA ILE A 148 -22.40 -19.15 -20.35
C ILE A 148 -23.30 -20.04 -21.20
N ASN A 149 -22.90 -20.31 -22.44
CA ASN A 149 -23.62 -21.15 -23.39
C ASN A 149 -22.77 -22.38 -23.71
N GLU A 150 -22.75 -23.34 -22.80
CA GLU A 150 -22.20 -24.68 -23.04
C GLU A 150 -23.11 -25.47 -24.00
N LEU A 151 -22.53 -26.41 -24.77
CA LEU A 151 -23.22 -27.20 -25.80
C LEU A 151 -24.38 -28.02 -25.20
#